data_AF-A0A2U1YTE0-F1
#
_entry.id   AF-A0A2U1YTE0-F1
#
_cell.length_a   1.000
_cell.length_b   1.000
_cell.length_c   1.000
_cell.angle_alpha   90.00
_cell.angle_beta   90.00
_cell.angle_gamma   90.00
#
_symmetry.space_group_name_H-M   'P 1'
#
loop_
_entity.id
_entity.type
_entity.pdbx_description
1 polymer ?
#
loop_
_entity_poly.entity_id
_entity_poly.type
_entity_poly.pdbx_seq_one_letter_code
_entity_poly.pdbx_strand_id
1 'polypeptide(L)'
;MKPYLIVASAASVWRDLDEWGSRPARVIAVNRMMGRYPGKIWMGATLHHELAAEFRLERPGAWPLVAPEGAEGVTRTFPKLDQWNGTSALYAVRIALSRGADRIVLAGAPIDEGAHCYESKSLSPWLNQYRLGWTKMLPQLRGRVRSLSGWTQSLLGSPFDGDWLNG
;
A
#
# COMPACT_ATOMS: atom_id res chain seq x y z
N MET A 1 -1.12 18.42 -8.06
CA MET A 1 -2.12 17.31 -8.14
C MET A 1 -2.28 16.64 -6.79
N LYS A 2 -3.42 16.00 -6.49
CA LYS A 2 -3.64 15.30 -5.20
C LYS A 2 -2.87 13.97 -5.18
N PRO A 3 -1.94 13.72 -4.24
CA PRO A 3 -1.19 12.48 -4.20
C PRO A 3 -2.07 11.27 -3.85
N TYR A 4 -1.58 10.09 -4.18
CA TYR A 4 -2.10 8.83 -3.65
C TYR A 4 -1.42 8.52 -2.32
N LEU A 5 -2.21 8.08 -1.34
CA LEU A 5 -1.69 7.55 -0.08
C LEU A 5 -2.06 6.07 -0.01
N ILE A 6 -1.06 5.21 0.03
CA ILE A 6 -1.24 3.78 0.26
C ILE A 6 -1.15 3.54 1.76
N VAL A 7 -2.22 3.02 2.35
CA VAL A 7 -2.30 2.73 3.78
C VAL A 7 -2.24 1.22 3.98
N ALA A 8 -1.06 0.73 4.36
CA ALA A 8 -0.77 -0.69 4.57
C ALA A 8 -0.73 -1.04 6.07
N SER A 9 -0.44 -2.31 6.39
CA SER A 9 -0.76 -2.89 7.70
C SER A 9 0.46 -3.18 8.58
N ALA A 10 1.63 -2.59 8.35
CA ALA A 10 2.74 -2.73 9.30
C ALA A 10 2.48 -1.95 10.60
N ALA A 11 3.13 -2.34 11.70
CA ALA A 11 2.99 -1.68 13.00
C ALA A 11 3.27 -0.16 12.97
N SER A 12 4.11 0.29 12.02
CA SER A 12 4.42 1.71 11.84
C SER A 12 3.25 2.55 11.33
N VAL A 13 2.16 1.94 10.81
CA VAL A 13 1.11 2.65 10.05
C VAL A 13 0.54 3.85 10.79
N TRP A 14 0.30 3.74 12.09
CA TRP A 14 -0.33 4.82 12.85
C TRP A 14 0.61 6.01 13.02
N ARG A 15 1.87 5.76 13.38
CA ARG A 15 2.91 6.79 13.41
C ARG A 15 3.08 7.45 12.04
N ASP A 16 3.11 6.65 10.98
CA ASP A 16 3.23 7.17 9.61
C ASP A 16 2.01 8.05 9.24
N LEU A 17 0.81 7.66 9.67
CA LEU A 17 -0.42 8.47 9.46
C LEU A 17 -0.43 9.75 10.29
N ASP A 18 0.09 9.73 11.52
CA ASP A 18 0.25 10.93 12.34
C ASP A 18 1.21 11.92 11.69
N GLU A 19 2.34 11.43 11.14
CA GLU A 19 3.30 12.23 10.40
C GLU A 19 2.71 12.80 9.09
N TRP A 20 1.92 11.98 8.38
CA TRP A 20 1.17 12.41 7.20
C TRP A 20 0.13 13.49 7.53
N GLY A 21 -0.49 13.43 8.69
CA GLY A 21 -1.45 14.41 9.19
C GLY A 21 -2.71 14.53 8.30
N SER A 22 -3.25 15.74 8.21
CA SER A 22 -4.51 16.03 7.49
C SER A 22 -4.35 16.26 5.98
N ARG A 23 -3.17 15.95 5.42
CA ARG A 23 -2.85 16.25 4.01
C ARG A 23 -3.82 15.52 3.07
N PRO A 24 -4.42 16.23 2.09
CA PRO A 24 -5.40 15.65 1.19
C PRO A 24 -4.76 14.58 0.29
N ALA A 25 -5.21 13.32 0.39
CA ALA A 25 -4.78 12.23 -0.50
C ALA A 25 -5.96 11.42 -1.11
N ARG A 26 -5.72 10.74 -2.24
CA ARG A 26 -6.55 9.62 -2.71
C ARG A 26 -6.07 8.37 -1.99
N VAL A 27 -6.85 7.88 -1.02
CA VAL A 27 -6.42 6.78 -0.16
C VAL A 27 -6.71 5.42 -0.80
N ILE A 28 -5.69 4.59 -0.95
CA ILE A 28 -5.82 3.16 -1.23
C ILE A 28 -5.50 2.41 0.05
N ALA A 29 -6.51 1.78 0.67
CA ALA A 29 -6.32 0.97 1.86
C ALA A 29 -5.99 -0.48 1.47
N VAL A 30 -5.06 -1.10 2.19
CA VAL A 30 -4.52 -2.42 1.85
C VAL A 30 -4.89 -3.45 2.91
N ASN A 31 -5.40 -4.60 2.47
CA ASN A 31 -5.85 -5.71 3.34
C ASN A 31 -6.75 -5.20 4.49
N ARG A 32 -6.48 -5.60 5.74
CA ARG A 32 -7.23 -5.20 6.95
C ARG A 32 -7.31 -3.68 7.17
N MET A 33 -6.42 -2.86 6.58
CA MET A 33 -6.59 -1.40 6.67
C MET A 33 -7.85 -0.90 5.97
N MET A 34 -8.47 -1.69 5.09
CA MET A 34 -9.78 -1.34 4.52
C MET A 34 -10.84 -1.19 5.63
N GLY A 35 -10.86 -2.11 6.60
CA GLY A 35 -11.73 -2.06 7.77
C GLY A 35 -11.28 -1.06 8.84
N ARG A 36 -9.96 -0.88 8.99
CA ARG A 36 -9.39 -0.18 10.15
C ARG A 36 -9.04 1.29 9.92
N TYR A 37 -8.81 1.72 8.68
CA TYR A 37 -8.49 3.11 8.40
C TYR A 37 -9.72 4.01 8.68
N PRO A 38 -9.64 4.97 9.62
CA PRO A 38 -10.82 5.76 10.00
C PRO A 38 -11.27 6.75 8.92
N GLY A 39 -10.36 7.14 8.02
CA GLY A 39 -10.63 8.10 6.96
C GLY A 39 -11.44 7.52 5.79
N LYS A 40 -11.75 8.38 4.83
CA LYS A 40 -12.40 7.98 3.57
C LYS A 40 -11.41 7.24 2.68
N ILE A 41 -11.75 6.02 2.29
CA ILE A 41 -11.01 5.28 1.27
C ILE A 41 -11.53 5.63 -0.12
N TRP A 42 -10.62 5.75 -1.07
CA TRP A 42 -10.95 5.85 -2.50
C TRP A 42 -11.04 4.46 -3.13
N MET A 43 -10.23 3.51 -2.64
CA MET A 43 -10.16 2.14 -3.14
C MET A 43 -9.56 1.21 -2.07
N GLY A 44 -9.88 -0.07 -2.15
CA GLY A 44 -9.19 -1.15 -1.48
C GLY A 44 -8.34 -1.97 -2.45
N ALA A 45 -7.20 -2.46 -1.99
CA ALA A 45 -6.33 -3.34 -2.76
C ALA A 45 -5.84 -4.52 -1.90
N THR A 46 -5.79 -5.71 -2.49
CA THR A 46 -5.27 -6.90 -1.82
C THR A 46 -4.72 -7.91 -2.82
N LEU A 47 -3.72 -8.70 -2.40
CA LEU A 47 -3.34 -9.93 -3.11
C LEU A 47 -4.22 -11.12 -2.69
N HIS A 48 -4.93 -10.99 -1.58
CA HIS A 48 -5.75 -12.02 -0.95
C HIS A 48 -7.21 -11.89 -1.39
N HIS A 49 -7.50 -12.27 -2.64
CA HIS A 49 -8.86 -12.22 -3.18
C HIS A 49 -9.82 -13.11 -2.38
N GLU A 50 -9.32 -14.19 -1.80
CA GLU A 50 -10.04 -15.10 -0.90
C GLU A 50 -10.55 -14.41 0.38
N LEU A 51 -9.94 -13.31 0.80
CA LEU A 51 -10.34 -12.54 1.99
C LEU A 51 -11.22 -11.33 1.64
N ALA A 52 -11.55 -11.14 0.36
CA ALA A 52 -12.28 -9.95 -0.10
C ALA A 52 -13.66 -9.80 0.56
N ALA A 53 -14.38 -10.90 0.78
CA ALA A 53 -15.65 -10.89 1.50
C ALA A 53 -15.49 -10.45 2.97
N GLU A 54 -14.45 -10.92 3.68
CA GLU A 54 -14.15 -10.48 5.05
C GLU A 54 -13.90 -8.96 5.09
N PHE A 55 -13.10 -8.43 4.17
CA PHE A 55 -12.82 -6.99 4.12
C PHE A 55 -14.09 -6.14 3.86
N ARG A 56 -15.06 -6.67 3.11
CA ARG A 56 -16.35 -6.00 2.89
C ARG A 56 -17.22 -5.99 4.14
N LEU A 57 -17.17 -7.05 4.95
CA LEU A 57 -17.89 -7.12 6.21
C LEU A 57 -17.31 -6.12 7.23
N GLU A 58 -15.98 -5.99 7.29
CA GLU A 58 -15.34 -5.01 8.18
C GLU A 58 -15.65 -3.55 7.78
N ARG A 59 -15.86 -3.27 6.50
CA ARG A 59 -16.27 -1.95 6.02
C ARG A 59 -17.30 -2.03 4.88
N PRO A 60 -18.60 -2.05 5.23
CA PRO A 60 -19.66 -1.97 4.24
C PRO A 60 -19.58 -0.68 3.43
N GLY A 61 -19.92 -0.76 2.13
CA GLY A 61 -20.03 0.42 1.26
C GLY A 61 -19.58 0.20 -0.17
N ALA A 62 -19.94 1.14 -1.04
CA ALA A 62 -19.64 1.13 -2.46
C ALA A 62 -18.28 1.79 -2.76
N TRP A 63 -17.20 1.08 -2.46
CA TRP A 63 -15.83 1.45 -2.85
C TRP A 63 -15.21 0.33 -3.70
N PRO A 64 -14.36 0.63 -4.70
CA PRO A 64 -13.73 -0.43 -5.49
C PRO A 64 -12.76 -1.25 -4.64
N LEU A 65 -12.91 -2.57 -4.64
CA LEU A 65 -11.91 -3.54 -4.17
C LEU A 65 -11.25 -4.19 -5.37
N VAL A 66 -9.93 -4.06 -5.46
CA VAL A 66 -9.10 -4.59 -6.54
C VAL A 66 -8.24 -5.75 -6.02
N ALA A 67 -8.26 -6.87 -6.75
CA ALA A 67 -7.43 -8.04 -6.47
C ALA A 67 -6.93 -8.71 -7.78
N PRO A 68 -5.94 -9.62 -7.73
CA PRO A 68 -5.44 -10.30 -8.93
C PRO A 68 -6.50 -11.10 -9.67
N GLU A 69 -7.39 -11.73 -8.91
CA GLU A 69 -8.39 -12.69 -9.38
C GLU A 69 -9.78 -12.35 -8.85
N GLY A 70 -10.81 -12.88 -9.49
CA GLY A 70 -12.20 -12.68 -9.09
C GLY A 70 -12.54 -13.52 -7.85
N ALA A 71 -13.27 -12.93 -6.91
CA ALA A 71 -13.83 -13.61 -5.74
C ALA A 71 -15.02 -12.81 -5.20
N GLU A 72 -15.76 -13.39 -4.26
CA GLU A 72 -16.83 -12.66 -3.56
C GLU A 72 -16.27 -11.38 -2.90
N GLY A 73 -16.93 -10.25 -3.15
CA GLY A 73 -16.52 -8.92 -2.66
C GLY A 73 -15.49 -8.18 -3.53
N VAL A 74 -14.80 -8.87 -4.44
CA VAL A 74 -13.92 -8.23 -5.44
C VAL A 74 -14.77 -7.55 -6.50
N THR A 75 -14.47 -6.28 -6.79
CA THR A 75 -15.22 -5.50 -7.80
C THR A 75 -14.46 -5.28 -9.09
N ARG A 76 -13.14 -5.43 -9.07
CA ARG A 76 -12.28 -5.27 -10.25
C ARG A 76 -11.08 -6.19 -10.12
N THR A 77 -10.64 -6.78 -11.21
CA THR A 77 -9.40 -7.54 -11.26
C THR A 77 -8.26 -6.69 -11.81
N PHE A 78 -7.06 -6.92 -11.30
CA PHE A 78 -5.82 -6.35 -11.85
C PHE A 78 -4.68 -7.35 -11.69
N PRO A 79 -4.22 -8.03 -12.75
CA PRO A 79 -3.27 -9.13 -12.60
C PRO A 79 -1.97 -8.73 -11.88
N LYS A 80 -1.51 -9.63 -10.98
CA LYS A 80 -0.13 -9.57 -10.48
C LYS A 80 0.84 -9.92 -11.62
N LEU A 81 2.08 -9.42 -11.55
CA LEU A 81 3.12 -9.85 -12.49
C LEU A 81 3.56 -11.28 -12.18
N ASP A 82 4.06 -11.97 -13.19
CA ASP A 82 4.76 -13.24 -12.98
C ASP A 82 5.94 -13.05 -12.04
N GLN A 83 6.20 -14.05 -11.20
CA GLN A 83 7.27 -13.99 -10.19
C GLN A 83 7.18 -12.76 -9.28
N TRP A 84 5.94 -12.34 -8.95
CA TRP A 84 5.60 -11.11 -8.24
C TRP A 84 6.56 -10.73 -7.11
N ASN A 85 6.79 -11.66 -6.17
CA ASN A 85 7.65 -11.49 -4.98
C ASN A 85 7.44 -10.18 -4.19
N GLY A 86 6.35 -9.45 -4.42
CA GLY A 86 6.05 -8.18 -3.77
C GLY A 86 4.99 -8.32 -2.68
N THR A 87 4.81 -7.27 -1.90
CA THR A 87 3.74 -7.21 -0.90
C THR A 87 2.44 -6.65 -1.49
N SER A 88 1.31 -6.79 -0.77
CA SER A 88 0.06 -6.13 -1.16
C SER A 88 0.20 -4.60 -1.27
N ALA A 89 1.13 -3.99 -0.54
CA ALA A 89 1.45 -2.56 -0.67
C ALA A 89 2.09 -2.25 -2.04
N LEU A 90 3.07 -3.04 -2.49
CA LEU A 90 3.65 -2.88 -3.83
C LEU A 90 2.60 -3.13 -4.94
N TYR A 91 1.65 -4.02 -4.68
CA TYR A 91 0.55 -4.29 -5.60
C TYR A 91 -0.39 -3.08 -5.71
N ALA A 92 -0.74 -2.46 -4.57
CA ALA A 92 -1.48 -1.21 -4.53
C ALA A 92 -0.76 -0.06 -5.25
N VAL A 93 0.57 0.03 -5.14
CA VAL A 93 1.39 0.98 -5.89
C VAL A 93 1.23 0.76 -7.40
N ARG A 94 1.29 -0.48 -7.89
CA ARG A 94 1.06 -0.77 -9.32
C ARG A 94 -0.32 -0.35 -9.79
N ILE A 95 -1.34 -0.56 -8.96
CA ILE A 95 -2.71 -0.14 -9.24
C ILE A 95 -2.81 1.39 -9.32
N ALA A 96 -2.09 2.13 -8.48
CA ALA A 96 -2.04 3.58 -8.54
C ALA A 96 -1.29 4.07 -9.80
N LEU A 97 -0.13 3.48 -10.11
CA LEU A 97 0.66 3.80 -11.29
C LEU A 97 -0.13 3.56 -12.59
N SER A 98 -0.85 2.44 -12.70
CA SER A 98 -1.68 2.14 -13.88
C SER A 98 -2.85 3.10 -14.08
N ARG A 99 -3.14 3.93 -13.06
CA ARG A 99 -4.15 4.99 -13.09
C ARG A 99 -3.56 6.39 -13.28
N GLY A 100 -2.29 6.48 -13.65
CA GLY A 100 -1.62 7.77 -13.88
C GLY A 100 -1.27 8.51 -12.59
N ALA A 101 -1.03 7.79 -11.49
CA ALA A 101 -0.53 8.43 -10.28
C ALA A 101 0.94 8.88 -10.47
N ASP A 102 1.16 10.19 -10.38
CA ASP A 102 2.52 10.78 -10.43
C ASP A 102 3.19 10.84 -9.06
N ARG A 103 2.38 10.87 -7.99
CA ARG A 103 2.83 10.91 -6.59
C ARG A 103 2.11 9.88 -5.76
N ILE A 104 2.88 8.98 -5.17
CA ILE A 104 2.40 7.92 -4.29
C ILE A 104 3.22 7.95 -3.01
N VAL A 105 2.54 8.02 -1.88
CA VAL A 105 3.14 7.95 -0.54
C VAL A 105 2.73 6.64 0.12
N LEU A 106 3.69 5.95 0.72
CA LEU A 106 3.48 4.73 1.49
C LEU A 106 3.42 5.05 2.99
N ALA A 107 2.35 4.60 3.65
CA ALA A 107 2.21 4.53 5.09
C ALA A 107 2.02 3.07 5.51
N GLY A 108 2.73 2.62 6.55
CA GLY A 108 2.59 1.25 7.07
C GLY A 108 3.18 0.17 6.15
N ALA A 109 4.20 0.50 5.35
CA ALA A 109 4.89 -0.45 4.48
C ALA A 109 6.44 -0.33 4.58
N PRO A 110 7.04 -0.46 5.78
CA PRO A 110 8.46 -0.26 5.98
C PRO A 110 9.33 -1.37 5.36
N ILE A 111 8.80 -2.58 5.18
CA ILE A 111 9.54 -3.78 4.70
C ILE A 111 10.82 -3.97 5.52
N ASP A 112 10.64 -4.05 6.83
CA ASP A 112 11.63 -4.36 7.84
C ASP A 112 11.21 -5.61 8.65
N GLU A 113 11.93 -5.90 9.72
CA GLU A 113 11.66 -7.05 10.60
C GLU A 113 10.48 -6.81 11.57
N GLY A 114 9.83 -5.65 11.48
CA GLY A 114 8.71 -5.29 12.32
C GLY A 114 7.50 -6.19 12.12
N ALA A 115 6.66 -6.26 13.15
CA ALA A 115 5.39 -6.97 13.07
C ALA A 115 4.37 -6.25 12.19
N HIS A 116 3.38 -7.00 11.71
CA HIS A 116 2.15 -6.40 11.20
C HIS A 116 1.32 -5.84 12.37
N CYS A 117 0.61 -4.73 12.13
CA CYS A 117 -0.21 -4.06 13.12
C CYS A 117 -1.32 -4.96 13.69
N TYR A 118 -1.78 -5.95 12.90
CA TYR A 118 -2.89 -6.85 13.27
C TYR A 118 -2.53 -8.33 13.22
N GLU A 119 -1.27 -8.65 12.97
CA GLU A 119 -0.78 -10.03 13.00
C GLU A 119 0.55 -10.06 13.74
N SER A 120 0.68 -10.95 14.72
CA SER A 120 1.92 -11.13 15.49
C SER A 120 3.06 -11.75 14.67
N LYS A 121 2.79 -12.15 13.43
CA LYS A 121 3.78 -12.78 12.55
C LYS A 121 4.70 -11.71 11.98
N SER A 122 5.99 -11.87 12.26
CA SER A 122 7.03 -11.06 11.64
C SER A 122 7.18 -11.39 10.15
N LEU A 123 7.54 -10.36 9.37
CA LEU A 123 7.94 -10.50 7.97
C LEU A 123 9.30 -11.18 7.78
N SER A 124 10.09 -11.39 8.85
CA SER A 124 11.48 -11.87 8.80
C SER A 124 11.72 -13.06 7.85
N PRO A 125 10.90 -14.13 7.82
CA PRO A 125 11.15 -15.26 6.92
C PRO A 125 11.06 -14.90 5.42
N TRP A 126 10.29 -13.87 5.09
CA TRP A 126 9.98 -13.48 3.70
C TRP A 126 10.60 -12.15 3.30
N LEU A 127 11.34 -11.51 4.22
CA LEU A 127 11.85 -10.15 4.07
C LEU A 127 12.72 -9.99 2.83
N ASN A 128 13.66 -10.92 2.60
CA ASN A 128 14.54 -10.91 1.44
C ASN A 128 13.77 -11.06 0.12
N GLN A 129 12.76 -11.93 0.09
CA GLN A 129 11.91 -12.11 -1.08
C GLN A 129 11.12 -10.82 -1.39
N TYR A 130 10.54 -10.19 -0.37
CA TYR A 130 9.82 -8.94 -0.55
C TYR A 130 10.73 -7.81 -1.03
N ARG A 131 11.88 -7.62 -0.39
CA ARG A 131 12.87 -6.62 -0.82
C ARG A 131 13.31 -6.84 -2.27
N LEU A 132 13.48 -8.09 -2.70
CA LEU A 132 13.78 -8.41 -4.10
C LEU A 132 12.66 -7.95 -5.04
N GLY A 133 11.39 -8.17 -4.70
CA GLY A 133 10.24 -7.67 -5.47
C GLY A 133 10.23 -6.15 -5.60
N TRP A 134 10.48 -5.42 -4.50
CA TRP A 134 10.58 -3.96 -4.50
C TRP A 134 11.76 -3.45 -5.33
N THR A 135 12.93 -4.06 -5.21
CA THR A 135 14.12 -3.69 -5.99
C THR A 135 13.91 -3.92 -7.48
N LYS A 136 13.29 -5.04 -7.89
CA LYS A 136 12.96 -5.30 -9.30
C LYS A 136 12.05 -4.22 -9.90
N MET A 137 11.14 -3.68 -9.10
CA MET A 137 10.21 -2.64 -9.54
C MET A 137 10.81 -1.23 -9.51
N LEU A 138 11.98 -1.03 -8.89
CA LEU A 138 12.58 0.29 -8.64
C LEU A 138 12.62 1.23 -9.87
N PRO A 139 12.93 0.76 -11.10
CA PRO A 139 12.90 1.63 -12.29
C PRO A 139 11.54 2.28 -12.54
N GLN A 140 10.44 1.63 -12.15
CA GLN A 140 9.09 2.15 -12.27
C GLN A 140 8.69 3.03 -11.08
N LEU A 141 9.29 2.81 -9.91
CA LEU A 141 8.95 3.52 -8.67
C LEU A 141 9.68 4.86 -8.52
N ARG A 142 10.93 4.93 -8.98
CA ARG A 142 11.83 6.06 -8.75
C ARG A 142 11.21 7.37 -9.24
N GLY A 143 11.24 8.40 -8.38
CA GLY A 143 10.69 9.73 -8.65
C GLY A 143 9.19 9.87 -8.39
N ARG A 144 8.42 8.77 -8.38
CA ARG A 144 6.96 8.77 -8.24
C ARG A 144 6.45 8.22 -6.91
N VAL A 145 7.26 7.40 -6.24
CA VAL A 145 6.89 6.74 -4.99
C VAL A 145 7.87 7.13 -3.89
N ARG A 146 7.34 7.52 -2.73
CA ARG A 146 8.08 7.80 -1.50
C ARG A 146 7.46 7.03 -0.33
N SER A 147 8.21 6.83 0.75
CA SER A 147 7.74 6.15 1.95
C SER A 147 7.97 6.97 3.20
N LEU A 148 7.06 6.85 4.16
CA LEU A 148 7.16 7.53 5.45
C LEU A 148 8.11 6.82 6.42
N SER A 149 8.40 5.53 6.22
CA SER A 149 9.22 4.80 7.17
C SER A 149 9.97 3.58 6.59
N GLY A 150 10.93 3.11 7.38
CA GLY A 150 11.60 1.81 7.22
C GLY A 150 12.53 1.70 6.02
N TRP A 151 12.82 0.46 5.64
CA TRP A 151 13.68 0.16 4.50
C TRP A 151 13.12 0.72 3.18
N THR A 152 11.80 0.76 3.01
CA THR A 152 11.19 1.38 1.82
C THR A 152 11.47 2.87 1.75
N GLN A 153 11.54 3.59 2.88
CA GLN A 153 11.97 4.99 2.89
C GLN A 153 13.45 5.12 2.53
N SER A 154 14.32 4.23 3.03
CA SER A 154 15.74 4.25 2.61
C SER A 154 15.89 3.98 1.10
N LEU A 155 15.07 3.09 0.54
CA LEU A 155 15.10 2.77 -0.89
C LEU A 155 14.54 3.91 -1.77
N LEU A 156 13.43 4.52 -1.33
CA LEU A 156 12.61 5.40 -2.16
C LEU A 156 12.68 6.86 -1.76
N GLY A 157 13.30 7.24 -0.64
CA GLY A 157 13.30 8.60 -0.09
C GLY A 157 12.02 8.94 0.70
N SER A 158 12.09 10.04 1.46
CA SER A 158 10.96 10.58 2.22
C SER A 158 10.07 11.44 1.31
N PRO A 159 8.74 11.45 1.51
CA PRO A 159 7.86 12.40 0.83
C PRO A 159 8.11 13.85 1.24
N PHE A 160 8.78 14.09 2.37
CA PHE A 160 9.07 15.43 2.89
C PHE A 160 10.42 15.99 2.43
N ASP A 161 11.16 15.24 1.61
CA ASP A 161 12.42 15.70 1.05
C ASP A 161 12.16 16.75 -0.05
N GLY A 162 12.55 18.00 0.21
CA GLY A 162 12.40 19.13 -0.70
C GLY A 162 10.94 19.43 -1.07
N ASP A 163 10.70 19.87 -2.30
CA ASP A 163 9.37 20.25 -2.80
C ASP A 163 8.59 19.08 -3.44
N TRP A 164 8.97 17.83 -3.18
CA TRP A 164 8.40 16.67 -3.87
C TRP A 164 6.87 16.60 -3.75
N LEU A 165 6.29 16.94 -2.60
CA LEU A 165 4.83 16.98 -2.43
C LEU A 165 4.16 18.18 -3.11
N ASN A 166 4.88 19.30 -3.26
CA ASN A 166 4.33 20.61 -3.61
C ASN A 166 4.25 20.87 -5.12
N GLY A 167 4.99 20.14 -5.97
CA GLY A 167 5.05 20.42 -7.42
C GLY A 167 3.89 19.89 -8.26
#